data_AF-A0A061D1H5-F1
#
_entry.id   AF-A0A061D1H5-F1
#
_cell.length_a   1.000
_cell.length_b   1.000
_cell.length_c   1.000
_cell.angle_alpha   90.00
_cell.angle_beta   90.00
_cell.angle_gamma   90.00
#
_symmetry.space_group_name_H-M   'P 1'
#
loop_
_entity.id
_entity.type
_entity.pdbx_description
1 polymer ?
#
loop_
_entity_poly.entity_id
_entity_poly.type
_entity_poly.pdbx_seq_one_letter_code
_entity_poly.pdbx_strand_id
1 'polypeptide(L)'
;MVYNSLTEIPRNVKECFDWLIAVKGSSRFNTQALGFALHNFLVDMPVGLTRVPSLEMVKRFAKGFLEQKELKQEPHVTCLLAKYRSPMNKTDGMDMKRLFCYNESDYDNVVKSKNISRDEMASIVARVAGNCERFLKRIKTPAQYESAYSSEATWEASCALKPTECAAILVGIAPMLYAGLISLWISSNPELFGEEKSVKEKRLGRVMKILGFEEPGCREDLTRISVRQALVDMDKEIIERIYEIAGFWAFY
;
A
#
# COMPACT_ATOMS: atom_id res chain seq x y z
N MET A 1 -0.29 -20.66 -1.61
CA MET A 1 0.83 -20.76 -0.64
C MET A 1 0.48 -19.85 0.50
N VAL A 2 0.54 -20.35 1.74
CA VAL A 2 0.34 -19.55 2.95
C VAL A 2 1.73 -19.23 3.50
N TYR A 3 2.02 -17.96 3.75
CA TYR A 3 3.25 -17.46 4.32
C TYR A 3 3.28 -17.73 5.83
N ASN A 4 4.41 -18.21 6.33
CA ASN A 4 4.65 -18.51 7.74
C ASN A 4 5.47 -17.43 8.45
N SER A 5 5.94 -16.40 7.73
CA SER A 5 6.67 -15.28 8.31
C SER A 5 6.23 -13.95 7.72
N LEU A 6 6.18 -12.90 8.54
CA LEU A 6 6.00 -11.51 8.09
C LEU A 6 7.21 -10.97 7.31
N THR A 7 8.32 -11.72 7.23
CA THR A 7 9.44 -11.39 6.33
C THR A 7 9.22 -11.86 4.90
N GLU A 8 8.20 -12.69 4.65
CA GLU A 8 7.79 -13.06 3.30
C GLU A 8 7.03 -11.91 2.65
N ILE A 9 7.32 -11.64 1.39
CA ILE A 9 6.97 -10.38 0.75
C ILE A 9 5.59 -10.49 0.06
N PRO A 10 4.63 -9.61 0.37
CA PRO A 10 3.36 -9.51 -0.36
C PRO A 10 3.55 -9.30 -1.87
N ARG A 11 2.71 -9.95 -2.68
CA ARG A 11 2.76 -9.90 -4.16
C ARG A 11 1.61 -9.15 -4.80
N ASN A 12 0.55 -8.87 -4.05
CA ASN A 12 -0.63 -8.12 -4.46
C ASN A 12 -1.22 -7.39 -3.25
N VAL A 13 -2.26 -6.59 -3.47
CA VAL A 13 -2.84 -5.73 -2.42
C VAL A 13 -3.58 -6.53 -1.35
N LYS A 14 -4.26 -7.62 -1.72
CA LYS A 14 -4.85 -8.55 -0.75
C LYS A 14 -3.78 -9.08 0.22
N GLU A 15 -2.65 -9.54 -0.31
CA GLU A 15 -1.52 -10.00 0.53
C GLU A 15 -0.94 -8.86 1.39
N CYS A 16 -0.91 -7.62 0.89
CA CYS A 16 -0.50 -6.48 1.72
C CYS A 16 -1.47 -6.23 2.88
N PHE A 17 -2.78 -6.39 2.64
CA PHE A 17 -3.79 -6.24 3.69
C PHE A 17 -3.67 -7.36 4.72
N ASP A 18 -3.49 -8.60 4.27
CA ASP A 18 -3.25 -9.74 5.16
C ASP A 18 -1.99 -9.56 5.99
N TRP A 19 -0.90 -9.06 5.39
CA TRP A 19 0.35 -8.76 6.08
C TRP A 19 0.14 -7.72 7.19
N LEU A 20 -0.56 -6.62 6.89
CA LEU A 20 -0.85 -5.57 7.88
C LEU A 20 -1.73 -6.08 9.03
N ILE A 21 -2.68 -6.97 8.74
CA ILE A 21 -3.55 -7.59 9.75
C ILE A 21 -2.75 -8.59 10.60
N ALA A 22 -1.88 -9.38 9.99
CA ALA A 22 -1.01 -10.33 10.69
C ALA A 22 0.01 -9.61 11.59
N VAL A 23 0.61 -8.51 11.12
CA VAL A 23 1.42 -7.60 11.94
C VAL A 23 0.61 -7.09 13.13
N LYS A 24 -0.60 -6.59 12.89
CA LYS A 24 -1.46 -6.04 13.95
C LYS A 24 -1.77 -7.11 15.00
N GLY A 25 -2.06 -8.34 14.59
CA GLY A 25 -2.39 -9.44 15.47
C GLY A 25 -3.46 -9.06 16.51
N SER A 26 -3.32 -9.58 17.73
CA SER A 26 -4.20 -9.26 18.85
C SER A 26 -3.74 -8.05 19.68
N SER A 27 -2.51 -7.57 19.47
CA SER A 27 -1.87 -6.58 20.32
C SER A 27 -1.63 -5.26 19.57
N ARG A 28 -2.22 -4.18 20.08
CA ARG A 28 -1.96 -2.81 19.56
C ARG A 28 -0.48 -2.41 19.61
N PHE A 29 0.30 -3.05 20.48
CA PHE A 29 1.73 -2.79 20.62
C PHE A 29 2.53 -3.21 19.38
N ASN A 30 2.02 -4.14 18.56
CA ASN A 30 2.73 -4.62 17.39
C ASN A 30 2.79 -3.53 16.30
N THR A 31 1.64 -2.89 16.01
CA THR A 31 1.61 -1.74 15.10
C THR A 31 2.38 -0.54 15.64
N GLN A 32 2.43 -0.37 16.97
CA GLN A 32 3.25 0.67 17.60
C GLN A 32 4.74 0.41 17.39
N ALA A 33 5.18 -0.82 17.64
CA ALA A 33 6.57 -1.23 17.44
C ALA A 33 6.99 -1.11 15.97
N LEU A 34 6.12 -1.48 15.02
CA LEU A 34 6.35 -1.25 13.59
C LEU A 34 6.44 0.24 13.27
N GLY A 35 5.54 1.08 13.78
CA GLY A 35 5.59 2.52 13.55
C GLY A 35 6.84 3.18 14.11
N PHE A 36 7.32 2.73 15.26
CA PHE A 36 8.60 3.19 15.83
C PHE A 36 9.78 2.76 14.95
N ALA A 37 9.79 1.52 14.49
CA ALA A 37 10.81 1.02 13.59
C ALA A 37 10.81 1.78 12.26
N LEU A 38 9.61 2.07 11.71
CA LEU A 38 9.42 2.84 10.49
C LEU A 38 9.89 4.29 10.64
N HIS A 39 9.53 4.96 11.74
CA HIS A 39 10.03 6.30 12.02
C HIS A 39 11.56 6.30 12.05
N ASN A 40 12.19 5.40 12.82
CA ASN A 40 13.65 5.30 12.90
C ASN A 40 14.29 4.96 11.54
N PHE A 41 13.59 4.17 10.72
CA PHE A 41 14.04 3.81 9.37
C PHE A 41 14.01 5.00 8.41
N LEU A 42 13.06 5.94 8.54
CA LEU A 42 12.86 7.03 7.59
C LEU A 42 13.47 8.37 8.05
N VAL A 43 13.47 8.67 9.36
CA VAL A 43 13.78 10.01 9.88
C VAL A 43 15.14 10.52 9.44
N ASP A 44 16.16 9.66 9.38
CA ASP A 44 17.53 10.04 9.03
C ASP A 44 17.94 9.65 7.62
N MET A 45 17.01 9.17 6.80
CA MET A 45 17.32 8.96 5.39
C MET A 45 17.60 10.33 4.73
N PRO A 46 18.57 10.41 3.80
CA PRO A 46 18.83 11.61 3.02
C PRO A 46 17.92 11.69 1.80
N VAL A 47 17.64 12.91 1.33
CA VAL A 47 16.95 13.11 0.04
C VAL A 47 17.88 12.71 -1.10
N GLY A 48 17.44 11.76 -1.91
CA GLY A 48 18.21 11.12 -2.97
C GLY A 48 18.15 9.60 -2.86
N LEU A 49 18.91 8.91 -3.70
CA LEU A 49 18.88 7.45 -3.76
C LEU A 49 19.72 6.82 -2.64
N THR A 50 19.04 6.24 -1.66
CA THR A 50 19.62 5.31 -0.67
C THR A 50 19.25 3.88 -1.05
N ARG A 51 20.24 2.97 -1.06
CA ARG A 51 20.01 1.55 -1.34
C ARG A 51 20.02 0.75 -0.04
N VAL A 52 18.86 0.21 0.31
CA VAL A 52 18.71 -0.69 1.46
C VAL A 52 18.47 -2.10 0.93
N PRO A 53 19.38 -3.07 1.14
CA PRO A 53 19.29 -4.40 0.52
C PRO A 53 17.96 -5.12 0.75
N SER A 54 17.41 -5.08 1.96
CA SER A 54 16.11 -5.68 2.28
C SER A 54 14.95 -5.02 1.55
N LEU A 55 15.00 -3.70 1.33
CA LEU A 55 14.00 -2.94 0.59
C LEU A 55 14.08 -3.20 -0.92
N GLU A 56 15.28 -3.35 -1.48
CA GLU A 56 15.45 -3.56 -2.94
C GLU A 56 14.77 -4.83 -3.44
N MET A 57 14.72 -5.88 -2.61
CA MET A 57 13.97 -7.09 -2.95
C MET A 57 12.47 -6.81 -3.02
N VAL A 58 11.92 -6.11 -2.03
CA VAL A 58 10.49 -5.77 -1.95
C VAL A 58 10.10 -4.85 -3.11
N LYS A 59 10.95 -3.86 -3.43
CA LYS A 59 10.79 -2.95 -4.58
C LYS A 59 10.63 -3.71 -5.89
N ARG A 60 11.34 -4.82 -6.09
CA ARG A 60 11.19 -5.64 -7.31
C ARG A 60 9.82 -6.28 -7.40
N PHE A 61 9.29 -6.82 -6.29
CA PHE A 61 7.94 -7.39 -6.25
C PHE A 61 6.87 -6.31 -6.47
N ALA A 62 6.99 -5.18 -5.78
CA ALA A 62 6.09 -4.04 -5.96
C ALA A 62 6.10 -3.53 -7.41
N LYS A 63 7.27 -3.38 -8.02
CA LYS A 63 7.40 -3.01 -9.44
C LYS A 63 6.74 -4.03 -10.35
N GLY A 64 7.00 -5.32 -10.15
CA GLY A 64 6.41 -6.39 -10.96
C GLY A 64 4.88 -6.39 -10.91
N PHE A 65 4.30 -6.13 -9.74
CA PHE A 65 2.85 -5.91 -9.58
C PHE A 65 2.36 -4.69 -10.37
N LEU A 66 3.05 -3.54 -10.27
CA LEU A 66 2.67 -2.32 -10.98
C LEU A 66 2.79 -2.45 -12.50
N GLU A 67 3.66 -3.34 -12.99
CA GLU A 67 3.87 -3.61 -14.42
C GLU A 67 2.82 -4.55 -15.05
N GLN A 68 1.86 -5.05 -14.27
CA GLN A 68 0.73 -5.82 -14.80
C GLN A 68 -0.05 -5.02 -15.85
N LYS A 69 -0.48 -5.69 -16.92
CA LYS A 69 -1.00 -5.04 -18.14
C LYS A 69 -2.19 -4.13 -17.86
N GLU A 70 -3.01 -4.52 -16.91
CA GLU A 70 -4.26 -3.88 -16.51
C GLU A 70 -4.05 -2.72 -15.52
N LEU A 71 -2.86 -2.60 -14.91
CA LEU A 71 -2.50 -1.50 -14.02
C LEU A 71 -1.55 -0.51 -14.68
N LYS A 72 -0.56 -0.98 -15.45
CA LYS A 72 0.56 -0.18 -15.93
C LYS A 72 0.19 1.02 -16.81
N GLN A 73 -1.02 1.00 -17.41
CA GLN A 73 -1.51 2.08 -18.27
C GLN A 73 -2.31 3.13 -17.49
N GLU A 74 -2.66 2.86 -16.24
CA GLU A 74 -3.33 3.83 -15.39
C GLU A 74 -2.38 5.01 -15.11
N PRO A 75 -2.84 6.28 -15.19
CA PRO A 75 -1.98 7.45 -15.01
C PRO A 75 -1.19 7.44 -13.71
N HIS A 76 -1.85 7.14 -12.57
CA HIS A 76 -1.20 7.08 -11.26
C HIS A 76 -0.14 5.97 -11.18
N VAL A 77 -0.37 4.82 -11.81
CA VAL A 77 0.60 3.72 -11.86
C VAL A 77 1.79 4.07 -12.75
N THR A 78 1.52 4.71 -13.89
CA THR A 78 2.58 5.19 -14.80
C THR A 78 3.51 6.18 -14.08
N CYS A 79 2.96 7.08 -13.27
CA CYS A 79 3.72 8.01 -12.43
C CYS A 79 4.63 7.25 -11.45
N LEU A 80 4.11 6.24 -10.75
CA LEU A 80 4.91 5.43 -9.83
C LEU A 80 6.03 4.69 -10.57
N LEU A 81 5.71 4.03 -11.69
CA LEU A 81 6.69 3.28 -12.49
C LEU A 81 7.82 4.15 -13.05
N ALA A 82 7.56 5.43 -13.34
CA ALA A 82 8.59 6.37 -13.75
C ALA A 82 9.67 6.54 -12.67
N LYS A 83 9.27 6.60 -11.39
CA LYS A 83 10.18 6.71 -10.23
C LYS A 83 11.09 5.48 -10.06
N TYR A 84 10.67 4.30 -10.54
CA TYR A 84 11.50 3.09 -10.53
C TYR A 84 12.57 3.07 -11.65
N ARG A 85 12.45 3.94 -12.66
CA ARG A 85 13.27 3.87 -13.89
C ARG A 85 14.33 4.95 -13.96
N SER A 86 14.01 6.15 -13.47
CA SER A 86 14.86 7.31 -13.59
C SER A 86 15.07 7.93 -12.21
N PRO A 87 16.29 8.40 -11.89
CA PRO A 87 16.52 9.21 -10.71
C PRO A 87 15.60 10.41 -10.72
N MET A 88 15.14 10.80 -9.54
CA MET A 88 14.25 11.92 -9.37
C MET A 88 14.83 13.23 -9.92
N ASN A 89 14.10 13.87 -10.83
CA ASN A 89 14.50 15.13 -11.44
C ASN A 89 13.92 16.32 -10.66
N LYS A 90 14.80 17.12 -10.02
CA LYS A 90 14.41 18.27 -9.19
C LYS A 90 13.92 19.50 -9.97
N THR A 91 14.00 19.50 -11.31
CA THR A 91 13.69 20.68 -12.15
C THR A 91 12.41 20.58 -13.01
N ASP A 92 11.67 19.47 -12.98
CA ASP A 92 10.59 19.19 -13.98
C ASP A 92 9.23 19.83 -13.68
N GLY A 93 9.23 21.13 -13.38
CA GLY A 93 8.15 21.97 -12.81
C GLY A 93 6.78 22.06 -13.51
N MET A 94 6.62 21.71 -14.79
CA MET A 94 5.59 22.36 -15.63
C MET A 94 4.90 21.45 -16.67
N ASP A 95 4.19 20.38 -16.28
CA ASP A 95 3.38 19.61 -17.25
C ASP A 95 2.07 19.04 -16.65
N MET A 96 1.00 18.94 -17.44
CA MET A 96 -0.33 18.46 -17.01
C MET A 96 -0.33 17.01 -16.49
N LYS A 97 0.73 16.24 -16.81
CA LYS A 97 1.01 14.93 -16.20
C LYS A 97 1.14 14.98 -14.68
N ARG A 98 1.33 16.17 -14.08
CA ARG A 98 1.54 16.37 -12.64
C ARG A 98 0.33 16.20 -11.73
N LEU A 99 -0.91 16.23 -12.23
CA LEU A 99 -2.10 16.04 -11.37
C LEU A 99 -2.07 14.70 -10.60
N PHE A 100 -1.41 13.68 -11.16
CA PHE A 100 -1.21 12.37 -10.52
C PHE A 100 0.25 12.04 -10.20
N CYS A 101 1.21 12.85 -10.67
CA CYS A 101 2.65 12.55 -10.59
C CYS A 101 3.46 13.46 -9.66
N TYR A 102 2.89 14.58 -9.18
CA TYR A 102 3.59 15.51 -8.30
C TYR A 102 3.10 15.36 -6.86
N ASN A 103 3.96 14.88 -5.97
CA ASN A 103 3.77 14.98 -4.54
C ASN A 103 4.98 15.70 -3.93
N GLU A 104 4.73 16.68 -3.08
CA GLU A 104 5.78 17.42 -2.37
C GLU A 104 6.69 16.47 -1.58
N SER A 105 6.11 15.40 -1.04
CA SER A 105 6.79 14.32 -0.34
C SER A 105 7.79 13.52 -1.18
N ASP A 106 7.81 13.73 -2.50
CA ASP A 106 8.84 13.18 -3.36
C ASP A 106 10.18 13.88 -3.13
N TYR A 107 10.20 15.18 -2.84
CA TYR A 107 11.43 15.98 -2.83
C TYR A 107 11.92 16.33 -1.43
N ASP A 108 11.18 15.90 -0.41
CA ASP A 108 11.39 16.30 0.96
C ASP A 108 11.21 15.12 1.92
N ASN A 109 12.04 15.09 2.95
CA ASN A 109 11.89 14.12 4.02
C ASN A 109 10.69 14.54 4.88
N VAL A 110 9.51 14.03 4.53
CA VAL A 110 8.25 14.35 5.20
C VAL A 110 8.23 14.05 6.69
N VAL A 111 9.04 13.09 7.15
CA VAL A 111 9.16 12.81 8.59
C VAL A 111 9.77 14.01 9.29
N LYS A 112 10.83 14.59 8.73
CA LYS A 112 11.49 15.80 9.26
C LYS A 112 10.67 17.06 9.01
N SER A 113 10.22 17.30 7.78
CA SER A 113 9.58 18.59 7.45
C SER A 113 8.20 18.77 8.07
N LYS A 114 7.45 17.68 8.24
CA LYS A 114 6.17 17.69 8.97
C LYS A 114 6.35 17.40 10.47
N ASN A 115 7.59 17.25 10.94
CA ASN A 115 7.94 16.92 12.33
C ASN A 115 7.13 15.72 12.87
N ILE A 116 6.98 14.67 12.06
CA ILE A 116 6.20 13.48 12.41
C ILE A 116 6.94 12.75 13.52
N SER A 117 6.36 12.74 14.71
CA SER A 117 6.89 12.03 15.87
C SER A 117 6.76 10.51 15.71
N ARG A 118 7.48 9.77 16.56
CA ARG A 118 7.38 8.31 16.66
C ARG A 118 5.96 7.83 16.94
N ASP A 119 5.26 8.53 17.84
CA ASP A 119 3.89 8.17 18.24
C ASP A 119 2.87 8.48 17.13
N GLU A 120 3.05 9.57 16.39
CA GLU A 120 2.24 9.85 15.20
C GLU A 120 2.45 8.80 14.11
N MET A 121 3.71 8.39 13.85
CA MET A 121 3.99 7.31 12.91
C MET A 121 3.36 5.98 13.34
N ALA A 122 3.41 5.65 14.63
CA ALA A 122 2.71 4.50 15.20
C ALA A 122 1.18 4.58 15.00
N SER A 123 0.59 5.76 15.21
CA SER A 123 -0.84 6.00 14.97
C SER A 123 -1.20 5.82 13.49
N ILE A 124 -0.38 6.33 12.57
CA ILE A 124 -0.56 6.16 11.12
C ILE A 124 -0.56 4.67 10.75
N VAL A 125 0.45 3.90 11.19
CA VAL A 125 0.54 2.46 10.91
C VAL A 125 -0.67 1.71 11.47
N ALA A 126 -1.08 2.01 12.71
CA ALA A 126 -2.25 1.40 13.34
C ALA A 126 -3.55 1.73 12.60
N ARG A 127 -3.73 2.98 12.14
CA ARG A 127 -4.87 3.40 11.32
C ARG A 127 -4.89 2.64 10.00
N VAL A 128 -3.78 2.59 9.25
CA VAL A 128 -3.69 1.88 7.97
C VAL A 128 -4.07 0.40 8.15
N ALA A 129 -3.45 -0.30 9.10
CA ALA A 129 -3.74 -1.71 9.36
C ALA A 129 -5.20 -1.94 9.80
N GLY A 130 -5.72 -1.09 10.70
CA GLY A 130 -7.11 -1.17 11.14
C GLY A 130 -8.12 -0.89 10.02
N ASN A 131 -7.78 -0.02 9.07
CA ASN A 131 -8.64 0.29 7.93
C ASN A 131 -8.62 -0.87 6.92
N CYS A 132 -7.48 -1.51 6.70
CA CYS A 132 -7.38 -2.73 5.87
C CYS A 132 -8.28 -3.84 6.43
N GLU A 133 -8.26 -4.04 7.76
CA GLU A 133 -9.13 -5.00 8.43
C GLU A 133 -10.63 -4.67 8.25
N ARG A 134 -11.01 -3.40 8.44
CA ARG A 134 -12.41 -2.96 8.25
C ARG A 134 -12.87 -3.10 6.80
N PHE A 135 -12.01 -2.79 5.84
CA PHE A 135 -12.28 -3.01 4.43
C PHE A 135 -12.53 -4.50 4.15
N LEU A 136 -11.61 -5.37 4.58
CA LEU A 136 -11.72 -6.82 4.37
C LEU A 136 -12.98 -7.39 5.01
N LYS A 137 -13.33 -6.96 6.23
CA LYS A 137 -14.57 -7.39 6.92
C LYS A 137 -15.83 -7.09 6.11
N ARG A 138 -15.85 -6.03 5.30
CA ARG A 138 -17.00 -5.64 4.48
C ARG A 138 -17.09 -6.40 3.16
N ILE A 139 -15.96 -6.84 2.61
CA ILE A 139 -15.92 -7.47 1.28
C ILE A 139 -15.76 -9.00 1.30
N LYS A 140 -15.23 -9.57 2.38
CA LYS A 140 -14.90 -10.99 2.44
C LYS A 140 -16.11 -11.86 2.78
N THR A 141 -16.09 -13.10 2.32
CA THR A 141 -16.95 -14.17 2.83
C THR A 141 -16.21 -14.89 3.96
N PRO A 142 -16.63 -14.77 5.24
CA PRO A 142 -15.81 -15.23 6.37
C PRO A 142 -15.37 -16.69 6.30
N ALA A 143 -16.22 -17.59 5.82
CA ALA A 143 -15.94 -19.02 5.74
C ALA A 143 -15.05 -19.43 4.54
N GLN A 144 -14.87 -18.54 3.57
CA GLN A 144 -14.16 -18.81 2.31
C GLN A 144 -12.91 -17.94 2.14
N TYR A 145 -12.71 -16.94 3.01
CA TYR A 145 -11.56 -16.06 2.96
C TYR A 145 -10.33 -16.73 3.58
N GLU A 146 -9.36 -17.05 2.74
CA GLU A 146 -8.05 -17.55 3.17
C GLU A 146 -7.05 -16.41 3.27
N SER A 147 -6.54 -16.15 4.47
CA SER A 147 -5.42 -15.21 4.67
C SER A 147 -4.17 -15.73 3.97
N ALA A 148 -3.40 -14.84 3.34
CA ALA A 148 -2.10 -15.19 2.78
C ALA A 148 -1.05 -15.50 3.87
N TYR A 149 -1.26 -15.04 5.11
CA TYR A 149 -0.37 -15.25 6.24
C TYR A 149 -1.03 -16.19 7.25
N SER A 150 -0.28 -17.19 7.69
CA SER A 150 -0.72 -18.16 8.69
C SER A 150 -0.75 -17.57 10.10
N SER A 151 -1.28 -18.34 11.05
CA SER A 151 -1.24 -18.01 12.47
C SER A 151 0.18 -17.89 13.04
N GLU A 152 1.16 -18.51 12.38
CA GLU A 152 2.57 -18.52 12.75
C GLU A 152 3.30 -17.23 12.36
N ALA A 153 2.78 -16.50 11.36
CA ALA A 153 3.35 -15.24 10.90
C ALA A 153 2.99 -14.07 11.84
N THR A 154 3.52 -14.09 13.05
CA THR A 154 3.28 -13.06 14.08
C THR A 154 4.40 -12.03 14.16
N TRP A 155 4.10 -10.88 14.76
CA TRP A 155 5.12 -9.87 15.06
C TRP A 155 6.28 -10.45 15.88
N GLU A 156 5.96 -11.22 16.92
CA GLU A 156 6.92 -11.83 17.84
C GLU A 156 7.83 -12.83 17.12
N ALA A 157 7.27 -13.65 16.23
CA ALA A 157 8.02 -14.68 15.51
C ALA A 157 8.88 -14.10 14.38
N SER A 158 8.43 -13.03 13.71
CA SER A 158 9.05 -12.54 12.48
C SER A 158 9.79 -11.21 12.64
N CYS A 159 9.22 -10.25 13.36
CA CYS A 159 9.67 -8.85 13.34
C CYS A 159 10.37 -8.41 14.62
N ALA A 160 10.04 -8.98 15.78
CA ALA A 160 10.51 -8.47 17.07
C ALA A 160 12.03 -8.44 17.21
N LEU A 161 12.73 -9.43 16.64
CA LEU A 161 14.21 -9.48 16.64
C LEU A 161 14.84 -8.50 15.65
N LYS A 162 14.13 -8.19 14.55
CA LYS A 162 14.63 -7.36 13.45
C LYS A 162 13.54 -6.42 12.92
N PRO A 163 13.08 -5.46 13.72
CA PRO A 163 11.91 -4.65 13.37
C PRO A 163 12.15 -3.77 12.13
N THR A 164 13.41 -3.44 11.84
CA THR A 164 13.83 -2.72 10.64
C THR A 164 13.59 -3.50 9.34
N GLU A 165 13.66 -4.84 9.35
CA GLU A 165 13.35 -5.65 8.16
C GLU A 165 11.85 -5.54 7.81
N CYS A 166 10.97 -5.59 8.81
CA CYS A 166 9.53 -5.39 8.61
C CYS A 166 9.18 -3.94 8.25
N ALA A 167 9.91 -2.96 8.77
CA ALA A 167 9.79 -1.57 8.31
C ALA A 167 10.15 -1.43 6.82
N ALA A 168 11.25 -2.05 6.38
CA ALA A 168 11.64 -2.06 4.97
C ALA A 168 10.58 -2.76 4.09
N ILE A 169 9.94 -3.83 4.58
CA ILE A 169 8.81 -4.46 3.88
C ILE A 169 7.64 -3.49 3.73
N LEU A 170 7.22 -2.83 4.82
CA LEU A 170 6.13 -1.84 4.76
C LEU A 170 6.43 -0.71 3.77
N VAL A 171 7.64 -0.13 3.81
CA VAL A 171 8.08 0.89 2.85
C VAL A 171 8.01 0.35 1.41
N GLY A 172 8.50 -0.86 1.17
CA GLY A 172 8.56 -1.43 -0.17
C GLY A 172 7.20 -1.83 -0.75
N ILE A 173 6.22 -2.22 0.08
CA ILE A 173 4.87 -2.55 -0.38
C ILE A 173 3.95 -1.33 -0.44
N ALA A 174 4.31 -0.21 0.18
CA ALA A 174 3.50 1.01 0.17
C ALA A 174 3.12 1.53 -1.23
N PRO A 175 4.00 1.50 -2.26
CA PRO A 175 3.62 1.82 -3.64
C PRO A 175 2.51 0.92 -4.19
N MET A 176 2.53 -0.38 -3.84
CA MET A 176 1.52 -1.35 -4.25
C MET A 176 0.17 -1.07 -3.57
N LEU A 177 0.20 -0.79 -2.26
CA LEU A 177 -0.97 -0.37 -1.48
C LEU A 177 -1.60 0.91 -2.06
N TYR A 178 -0.79 1.95 -2.26
CA TYR A 178 -1.25 3.22 -2.81
C TYR A 178 -1.90 3.02 -4.19
N ALA A 179 -1.21 2.34 -5.11
CA ALA A 179 -1.71 2.12 -6.45
C ALA A 179 -3.04 1.36 -6.48
N GLY A 180 -3.15 0.28 -5.71
CA GLY A 180 -4.37 -0.52 -5.71
C GLY A 180 -5.54 0.17 -5.01
N LEU A 181 -5.30 0.91 -3.93
CA LEU A 181 -6.35 1.71 -3.27
C LEU A 181 -6.91 2.78 -4.20
N ILE A 182 -6.04 3.52 -4.91
CA ILE A 182 -6.48 4.49 -5.93
C ILE A 182 -7.26 3.78 -7.05
N SER A 183 -6.79 2.64 -7.54
CA SER A 183 -7.49 1.86 -8.57
C SER A 183 -8.89 1.39 -8.11
N LEU A 184 -9.05 1.00 -6.84
CA LEU A 184 -10.35 0.67 -6.25
C LEU A 184 -11.27 1.90 -6.16
N TRP A 185 -10.74 3.06 -5.75
CA TRP A 185 -11.52 4.30 -5.72
C TRP A 185 -12.01 4.72 -7.10
N ILE A 186 -11.13 4.69 -8.12
CA ILE A 186 -11.47 5.06 -9.49
C ILE A 186 -12.51 4.09 -10.06
N SER A 187 -12.30 2.78 -9.91
CA SER A 187 -13.20 1.76 -10.47
C SER A 187 -14.55 1.66 -9.75
N SER A 188 -14.61 2.00 -8.46
CA SER A 188 -15.87 2.06 -7.71
C SER A 188 -16.62 3.40 -7.90
N ASN A 189 -15.93 4.50 -8.23
CA ASN A 189 -16.52 5.83 -8.48
C ASN A 189 -16.24 6.49 -9.85
N PRO A 190 -16.51 5.81 -10.97
CA PRO A 190 -16.23 6.28 -12.34
C PRO A 190 -17.12 7.41 -12.88
N GLU A 191 -18.15 7.88 -12.15
CA GLU A 191 -18.90 9.09 -12.56
C GLU A 191 -18.07 10.37 -12.37
N LEU A 192 -17.13 10.36 -11.43
CA LEU A 192 -16.14 11.44 -11.28
C LEU A 192 -15.11 11.49 -12.42
N PHE A 193 -15.03 10.45 -13.25
CA PHE A 193 -13.97 10.28 -14.26
C PHE A 193 -14.49 10.06 -15.69
N GLY A 194 -15.79 10.24 -15.96
CA GLY A 194 -16.32 10.41 -17.32
C GLY A 194 -16.46 9.16 -18.21
N GLU A 195 -16.39 7.94 -17.70
CA GLU A 195 -16.52 6.70 -18.53
C GLU A 195 -17.99 6.26 -18.78
N GLU A 196 -18.23 5.23 -19.60
CA GLU A 196 -19.56 4.59 -19.83
C GLU A 196 -19.87 3.41 -18.88
N LYS A 197 -21.16 3.18 -18.52
CA LYS A 197 -21.63 2.19 -17.51
C LYS A 197 -21.19 0.73 -17.71
N SER A 198 -21.24 0.19 -18.92
CA SER A 198 -20.91 -1.23 -19.19
C SER A 198 -19.40 -1.52 -19.17
N VAL A 199 -18.57 -0.51 -19.45
CA VAL A 199 -17.11 -0.56 -19.32
C VAL A 199 -16.70 -0.53 -17.84
N LYS A 200 -17.47 0.17 -16.99
CA LYS A 200 -17.22 0.38 -15.56
C LYS A 200 -17.32 -0.87 -14.70
N GLU A 201 -18.35 -1.70 -14.86
CA GLU A 201 -18.53 -2.92 -14.05
C GLU A 201 -17.47 -3.98 -14.39
N LYS A 202 -17.18 -4.16 -15.68
CA LYS A 202 -16.09 -5.02 -16.15
C LYS A 202 -14.72 -4.52 -15.66
N ARG A 203 -14.57 -3.23 -15.37
CA ARG A 203 -13.32 -2.67 -14.81
C ARG A 203 -13.14 -3.00 -13.33
N LEU A 204 -14.17 -2.86 -12.49
CA LEU A 204 -14.05 -3.17 -11.05
C LEU A 204 -13.70 -4.64 -10.81
N GLY A 205 -14.42 -5.59 -11.43
CA GLY A 205 -14.14 -7.02 -11.26
C GLY A 205 -12.72 -7.40 -11.67
N ARG A 206 -12.22 -6.85 -12.80
CA ARG A 206 -10.83 -7.04 -13.22
C ARG A 206 -9.84 -6.43 -12.22
N VAL A 207 -10.07 -5.20 -11.76
CA VAL A 207 -9.20 -4.57 -10.76
C VAL A 207 -9.16 -5.42 -9.49
N MET A 208 -10.30 -5.78 -8.92
CA MET A 208 -10.37 -6.63 -7.71
C MET A 208 -9.58 -7.93 -7.89
N LYS A 209 -9.76 -8.60 -9.03
CA LYS A 209 -9.01 -9.81 -9.39
C LYS A 209 -7.50 -9.62 -9.31
N ILE A 210 -6.97 -8.60 -9.99
CA ILE A 210 -5.54 -8.27 -10.02
C ILE A 210 -4.99 -7.88 -8.64
N LEU A 211 -5.82 -7.23 -7.83
CA LEU A 211 -5.47 -6.90 -6.46
C LEU A 211 -5.46 -8.13 -5.55
N GLY A 212 -5.89 -9.29 -6.03
CA GLY A 212 -5.97 -10.56 -5.29
C GLY A 212 -7.32 -10.80 -4.62
N PHE A 213 -8.31 -9.92 -4.80
CA PHE A 213 -9.65 -10.08 -4.25
C PHE A 213 -10.52 -10.88 -5.24
N GLU A 214 -10.43 -12.20 -5.16
CA GLU A 214 -11.17 -13.15 -6.02
C GLU A 214 -12.22 -13.95 -5.23
N GLU A 215 -13.21 -14.48 -5.95
CA GLU A 215 -14.12 -15.51 -5.44
C GLU A 215 -13.37 -16.85 -5.26
N PRO A 216 -13.74 -17.69 -4.29
CA PRO A 216 -14.85 -17.53 -3.34
C PRO A 216 -14.50 -16.65 -2.11
N GLY A 217 -13.28 -16.13 -2.00
CA GLY A 217 -12.86 -15.35 -0.82
C GLY A 217 -13.63 -14.04 -0.62
N CYS A 218 -14.23 -13.50 -1.68
CA CYS A 218 -15.06 -12.30 -1.67
C CYS A 218 -16.55 -12.63 -1.75
N ARG A 219 -17.41 -11.72 -1.29
CA ARG A 219 -18.87 -11.91 -1.41
C ARG A 219 -19.30 -11.89 -2.89
N GLU A 220 -20.19 -12.82 -3.26
CA GLU A 220 -20.75 -12.93 -4.62
C GLU A 220 -21.57 -11.69 -5.03
N ASP A 221 -22.13 -10.96 -4.06
CA ASP A 221 -22.97 -9.77 -4.28
C ASP A 221 -22.20 -8.44 -4.21
N LEU A 222 -20.87 -8.46 -4.42
CA LEU A 222 -20.06 -7.26 -4.40
C LEU A 222 -20.39 -6.31 -5.55
N THR A 223 -21.21 -5.30 -5.23
CA THR A 223 -21.45 -4.17 -6.10
C THR A 223 -20.38 -3.10 -5.95
N ARG A 224 -20.32 -2.17 -6.92
CA ARG A 224 -19.51 -0.94 -6.81
C ARG A 224 -19.81 -0.14 -5.54
N ILE A 225 -21.07 -0.10 -5.11
CA ILE A 225 -21.49 0.61 -3.90
C ILE A 225 -20.92 -0.09 -2.67
N SER A 226 -20.97 -1.42 -2.62
CA SER A 226 -20.39 -2.22 -1.54
C SER A 226 -18.89 -1.97 -1.40
N VAL A 227 -18.14 -1.96 -2.51
CA VAL A 227 -16.69 -1.66 -2.50
C VAL A 227 -16.43 -0.21 -2.06
N ARG A 228 -17.18 0.76 -2.57
CA ARG A 228 -17.04 2.17 -2.17
C ARG A 228 -17.30 2.38 -0.68
N GLN A 229 -18.34 1.72 -0.14
CA GLN A 229 -18.62 1.73 1.29
C GLN A 229 -17.50 1.06 2.08
N ALA A 230 -16.89 0.00 1.57
CA ALA A 230 -15.72 -0.61 2.19
C ALA A 230 -14.50 0.33 2.24
N LEU A 231 -14.33 1.17 1.21
CA LEU A 231 -13.26 2.17 1.13
C LEU A 231 -13.48 3.43 1.98
N VAL A 232 -14.64 3.63 2.61
CA VAL A 232 -14.94 4.91 3.30
C VAL A 232 -13.90 5.27 4.38
N ASP A 233 -13.29 4.26 4.99
CA ASP A 233 -12.25 4.40 6.00
C ASP A 233 -10.85 4.62 5.38
N MET A 234 -10.69 4.37 4.07
CA MET A 234 -9.48 4.62 3.28
C MET A 234 -9.60 5.96 2.54
N ASP A 235 -9.77 7.03 3.31
CA ASP A 235 -9.90 8.38 2.78
C ASP A 235 -8.58 8.90 2.16
N LYS A 236 -8.65 10.13 1.64
CA LYS A 236 -7.53 10.81 1.01
C LYS A 236 -6.33 10.95 1.96
N GLU A 237 -6.56 11.25 3.24
CA GLU A 237 -5.49 11.43 4.22
C GLU A 237 -4.71 10.11 4.40
N ILE A 238 -5.41 9.00 4.57
CA ILE A 238 -4.77 7.68 4.73
C ILE A 238 -3.96 7.29 3.49
N ILE A 239 -4.50 7.55 2.30
CA ILE A 239 -3.80 7.26 1.04
C ILE A 239 -2.55 8.11 0.89
N GLU A 240 -2.61 9.40 1.25
CA GLU A 240 -1.45 10.29 1.29
C GLU A 240 -0.40 9.80 2.28
N ARG A 241 -0.80 9.33 3.47
CA ARG A 241 0.14 8.73 4.44
C ARG A 241 0.80 7.46 3.90
N ILE A 242 0.07 6.60 3.20
CA ILE A 242 0.65 5.41 2.55
C ILE A 242 1.69 5.84 1.50
N TYR A 243 1.40 6.89 0.73
CA TYR A 243 2.36 7.43 -0.23
C TYR A 243 3.63 7.95 0.46
N GLU A 244 3.48 8.69 1.56
CA GLU A 244 4.60 9.18 2.38
C GLU A 244 5.48 8.05 2.94
N ILE A 245 4.84 6.96 3.39
CA ILE A 245 5.52 5.75 3.90
C ILE A 245 6.41 5.12 2.82
N ALA A 246 6.05 5.21 1.54
CA ALA A 246 6.86 4.66 0.45
C ALA A 246 8.25 5.30 0.35
N GLY A 247 8.47 6.47 0.97
CA GLY A 247 9.79 7.09 1.06
C GLY A 247 10.40 7.38 -0.31
N PHE A 248 9.58 7.82 -1.28
CA PHE A 248 10.06 8.09 -2.65
C PHE A 248 11.27 9.01 -2.68
N TRP A 249 11.28 10.02 -1.82
CA TRP A 249 12.40 10.95 -1.63
C TRP A 249 13.74 10.31 -1.25
N ALA A 250 13.73 9.12 -0.62
CA ALA A 250 14.90 8.46 -0.06
C ALA A 250 15.36 7.23 -0.85
N PHE A 251 14.48 6.59 -1.62
CA PHE A 251 14.74 5.24 -2.15
C PHE A 251 14.58 5.12 -3.67
N TYR A 252 14.20 6.20 -4.35
CA TYR A 252 13.87 6.21 -5.79
C TYR A 252 14.52 7.40 -6.50
#